data_AF-A0A0W7WKT0-F1
#
_entry.id   AF-A0A0W7WKT0-F1
#
_cell.length_a   1.000
_cell.length_b   1.000
_cell.length_c   1.000
_cell.angle_alpha   90.00
_cell.angle_beta   90.00
_cell.angle_gamma   90.00
#
_symmetry.space_group_name_H-M   'P 1'
#
loop_
_entity.id
_entity.type
_entity.pdbx_description
1 polymer ?
#
loop_
_entity_poly.entity_id
_entity_poly.type
_entity_poly.pdbx_seq_one_letter_code
_entity_poly.pdbx_strand_id
1 'polypeptide(L)'
;MRKQSAFSLITITAAACLVLLTGSEPARAQDSVDAPEDGTEIPFALPQAGPFTPAEISIDNNKAISDWFRSAHADAAAEAFRHWDEDEEIRPACATCHSGEGFRDFHGLDGTQAGMVDGPIEPGGVVDCGTCHHSGLAEIETVTFPSGLNHPVTGVEASCMTCHQGRTAGTDVMAAIADKPLDTTDPSLRFINPHYATAAATWLGGYGGAGYQYEGQDYSGRFFHARPVSTCNSCHEPHTLEVAFEPCLTCHQADSPEAIRIARQSYDGSGNTSVGIRSDIAANAARLMDLIEAYTAEVAGVPVVYDGGRYPYFFTDANGDGRADMTDGKPVAYDAWTPRSLRTAYNWKLVTADPGNFAHNPPYALELLYDSIEDLNTAMGGEALDILR
;
A
#
# COMPACT_ATOMS: atom_id res chain seq x y z
N MET A 1 10.48 -51.73 -43.74
CA MET A 1 10.57 -53.08 -43.12
C MET A 1 9.57 -53.11 -41.96
N ARG A 2 8.57 -54.01 -41.94
CA ARG A 2 8.54 -55.27 -41.13
C ARG A 2 9.03 -55.05 -39.68
N LYS A 3 8.28 -55.37 -38.61
CA LYS A 3 7.01 -56.13 -38.40
C LYS A 3 6.37 -55.73 -37.04
N GLN A 4 5.04 -55.57 -36.91
CA GLN A 4 4.04 -56.58 -36.40
C GLN A 4 4.34 -57.07 -34.95
N SER A 5 3.43 -57.14 -33.97
CA SER A 5 1.98 -57.52 -33.93
C SER A 5 1.42 -57.32 -32.49
N ALA A 6 0.13 -57.45 -32.10
CA ALA A 6 -1.19 -57.48 -32.77
C ALA A 6 -2.35 -57.73 -31.76
N PHE A 7 -3.52 -57.06 -31.93
CA PHE A 7 -4.92 -57.57 -31.75
C PHE A 7 -5.40 -58.05 -30.35
N SER A 8 -6.70 -58.07 -29.95
CA SER A 8 -8.03 -57.79 -30.54
C SER A 8 -8.92 -57.09 -29.45
N LEU A 9 -9.91 -56.22 -29.68
CA LEU A 9 -11.06 -56.14 -30.62
C LEU A 9 -12.31 -56.95 -30.19
N ILE A 10 -13.47 -56.28 -30.01
CA ILE A 10 -14.87 -56.62 -30.47
C ILE A 10 -15.91 -55.71 -29.74
N THR A 11 -16.50 -54.67 -30.39
CA THR A 11 -17.82 -54.60 -31.11
C THR A 11 -19.05 -54.47 -30.16
N ILE A 12 -19.73 -53.31 -29.97
CA ILE A 12 -20.77 -52.62 -30.81
C ILE A 12 -22.05 -53.51 -30.97
N THR A 13 -23.34 -53.14 -30.73
CA THR A 13 -24.15 -51.90 -30.98
C THR A 13 -25.51 -51.90 -30.21
N ALA A 14 -26.14 -50.70 -30.05
CA ALA A 14 -27.57 -50.29 -30.28
C ALA A 14 -28.81 -51.24 -30.11
N ALA A 15 -30.06 -50.80 -29.87
CA ALA A 15 -30.66 -49.54 -29.34
C ALA A 15 -32.22 -49.65 -29.20
N ALA A 16 -32.81 -48.73 -28.42
CA ALA A 16 -34.12 -48.05 -28.60
C ALA A 16 -35.51 -48.70 -28.27
N CYS A 17 -36.35 -47.87 -27.62
CA CYS A 17 -37.83 -47.72 -27.76
C CYS A 17 -38.81 -48.81 -27.23
N LEU A 18 -40.06 -48.53 -26.79
CA LEU A 18 -40.76 -47.28 -26.38
C LEU A 18 -42.12 -47.64 -25.70
N VAL A 19 -42.39 -47.10 -24.49
CA VAL A 19 -43.68 -46.67 -23.85
C VAL A 19 -45.00 -47.46 -24.09
N LEU A 20 -45.76 -47.78 -23.01
CA LEU A 20 -47.16 -47.30 -22.73
C LEU A 20 -47.87 -48.00 -21.53
N LEU A 21 -48.17 -47.20 -20.50
CA LEU A 21 -49.38 -47.14 -19.63
C LEU A 21 -50.07 -48.42 -19.08
N THR A 22 -50.29 -48.47 -17.74
CA THR A 22 -51.60 -48.23 -17.06
C THR A 22 -51.59 -48.61 -15.56
N GLY A 23 -52.36 -47.91 -14.71
CA GLY A 23 -52.85 -48.45 -13.42
C GLY A 23 -52.46 -47.72 -12.10
N SER A 24 -53.32 -46.81 -11.64
CA SER A 24 -53.34 -46.23 -10.27
C SER A 24 -54.20 -47.11 -9.32
N GLU A 25 -54.27 -47.01 -7.98
CA GLU A 25 -53.88 -46.07 -6.91
C GLU A 25 -53.53 -46.90 -5.61
N PRO A 26 -53.48 -46.36 -4.36
CA PRO A 26 -52.59 -45.33 -3.81
C PRO A 26 -51.80 -45.83 -2.56
N ALA A 27 -50.64 -45.25 -2.27
CA ALA A 27 -49.95 -45.41 -0.98
C ALA A 27 -50.09 -44.14 -0.13
N ARG A 28 -50.45 -44.30 1.15
CA ARG A 28 -50.62 -43.17 2.10
C ARG A 28 -49.30 -42.47 2.38
N ALA A 29 -49.35 -41.15 2.48
CA ALA A 29 -48.26 -40.34 3.02
C ALA A 29 -48.05 -40.63 4.52
N GLN A 30 -46.78 -40.59 4.93
CA GLN A 30 -46.36 -40.09 6.23
C GLN A 30 -45.14 -39.20 5.99
N ASP A 31 -45.17 -38.00 6.57
CA ASP A 31 -44.16 -36.97 6.35
C ASP A 31 -42.82 -37.32 7.00
N SER A 32 -41.73 -37.09 6.29
CA SER A 32 -40.43 -36.76 6.87
C SER A 32 -39.82 -35.63 6.05
N VAL A 33 -39.49 -34.53 6.72
CA VAL A 33 -39.05 -33.28 6.11
C VAL A 33 -37.61 -33.40 5.60
N ASP A 34 -37.41 -33.21 4.29
CA ASP A 34 -36.09 -32.93 3.71
C ASP A 34 -35.79 -31.42 3.80
N ALA A 35 -34.62 -31.08 4.33
CA ALA A 35 -33.98 -29.76 4.32
C ALA A 35 -32.46 -29.96 4.49
N PRO A 36 -31.60 -29.10 3.92
CA PRO A 36 -30.61 -29.60 2.96
C PRO A 36 -29.19 -29.83 3.50
N GLU A 37 -28.40 -30.59 2.74
CA GLU A 37 -26.93 -30.53 2.83
C GLU A 37 -26.45 -29.15 2.36
N ASP A 38 -25.79 -28.40 3.26
CA ASP A 38 -24.92 -27.28 2.89
C ASP A 38 -23.47 -27.69 3.22
N GLY A 39 -22.63 -27.71 2.18
CA GLY A 39 -21.29 -28.29 2.20
C GLY A 39 -20.22 -27.37 2.76
N THR A 40 -20.52 -26.61 3.81
CA THR A 40 -19.51 -25.79 4.50
C THR A 40 -18.66 -26.68 5.40
N GLU A 41 -17.38 -26.88 5.06
CA GLU A 41 -16.43 -27.52 5.98
C GLU A 41 -16.26 -26.63 7.22
N ILE A 42 -16.84 -27.08 8.35
CA ILE A 42 -16.75 -26.38 9.62
C ILE A 42 -15.36 -26.68 10.21
N PRO A 43 -14.46 -25.69 10.37
CA PRO A 43 -13.04 -25.94 10.68
C PRO A 43 -12.77 -26.34 12.14
N PHE A 44 -13.82 -26.70 12.89
CA PHE A 44 -13.76 -27.11 14.29
C PHE A 44 -14.75 -28.24 14.57
N ALA A 45 -14.33 -29.18 15.42
CA ALA A 45 -15.14 -30.35 15.78
C ALA A 45 -16.34 -29.96 16.63
N LEU A 46 -17.51 -29.84 16.01
CA LEU A 46 -18.78 -29.67 16.72
C LEU A 46 -19.20 -30.97 17.42
N PRO A 47 -19.58 -30.94 18.72
CA PRO A 47 -20.17 -32.09 19.39
C PRO A 47 -21.50 -32.46 18.73
N GLN A 48 -21.63 -33.68 18.19
CA GLN A 48 -22.87 -34.13 17.54
C GLN A 48 -24.08 -34.26 18.47
N ALA A 49 -23.89 -34.15 19.79
CA ALA A 49 -24.97 -34.11 20.77
C ALA A 49 -24.59 -33.23 21.98
N GLY A 50 -25.52 -32.35 22.37
CA GLY A 50 -25.40 -31.39 23.46
C GLY A 50 -26.40 -30.24 23.26
N PRO A 51 -26.59 -29.34 24.23
CA PRO A 51 -27.46 -28.17 24.11
C PRO A 51 -26.78 -27.03 23.31
N PHE A 52 -25.98 -27.38 22.31
CA PHE A 52 -25.15 -26.44 21.55
C PHE A 52 -25.56 -26.50 20.09
N THR A 53 -26.45 -25.60 19.66
CA THR A 53 -26.50 -25.28 18.23
C THR A 53 -25.37 -24.28 17.91
N PRO A 54 -24.71 -24.34 16.74
CA PRO A 54 -23.67 -23.38 16.39
C PRO A 54 -24.15 -21.91 16.41
N ALA A 55 -25.44 -21.69 16.19
CA ALA A 55 -26.08 -20.37 16.26
C ALA A 55 -26.25 -19.81 17.69
N GLU A 56 -26.14 -20.65 18.73
CA GLU A 56 -26.24 -20.24 20.14
C GLU A 56 -24.86 -20.03 20.80
N ILE A 57 -23.76 -20.32 20.09
CA ILE A 57 -22.41 -20.08 20.58
C ILE A 57 -22.07 -18.59 20.40
N SER A 58 -22.16 -17.84 21.50
CA SER A 58 -21.62 -16.47 21.55
C SER A 58 -20.10 -16.51 21.46
N ILE A 59 -19.54 -16.03 20.34
CA ILE A 59 -18.13 -15.77 20.18
C ILE A 59 -17.89 -14.30 20.50
N ASP A 60 -17.18 -14.03 21.60
CA ASP A 60 -16.78 -12.67 21.95
C ASP A 60 -15.91 -12.07 20.83
N ASN A 61 -16.11 -10.79 20.52
CA ASN A 61 -15.46 -10.08 19.42
C ASN A 61 -15.73 -10.63 17.99
N ASN A 62 -16.73 -11.50 17.78
CA ASN A 62 -17.03 -12.08 16.46
C ASN A 62 -17.14 -11.03 15.33
N LYS A 63 -17.74 -9.86 15.61
CA LYS A 63 -17.81 -8.77 14.62
C LYS A 63 -16.41 -8.26 14.23
N ALA A 64 -15.55 -7.95 15.21
CA ALA A 64 -14.21 -7.45 14.97
C ALA A 64 -13.34 -8.45 14.18
N ILE A 65 -13.46 -9.75 14.52
CA ILE A 65 -12.81 -10.84 13.77
C ILE A 65 -13.33 -10.91 12.33
N SER A 66 -14.66 -10.87 12.15
CA SER A 66 -15.30 -10.90 10.84
C SER A 66 -15.04 -9.66 9.99
N ASP A 67 -14.82 -8.50 10.61
CA ASP A 67 -14.41 -7.27 9.94
C ASP A 67 -12.94 -7.39 9.49
N TRP A 68 -12.03 -7.84 10.37
CA TRP A 68 -10.60 -8.00 10.05
C TRP A 68 -10.36 -8.93 8.86
N PHE A 69 -11.01 -10.11 8.83
CA PHE A 69 -10.91 -11.06 7.70
C PHE A 69 -11.48 -10.52 6.38
N ARG A 70 -12.16 -9.38 6.37
CA ARG A 70 -12.62 -8.67 5.16
C ARG A 70 -11.79 -7.41 4.86
N SER A 71 -10.80 -7.10 5.68
CA SER A 71 -9.92 -5.95 5.52
C SER A 71 -8.75 -6.26 4.58
N ALA A 72 -8.17 -5.21 3.97
CA ALA A 72 -7.00 -5.34 3.11
C ALA A 72 -5.74 -5.88 3.84
N HIS A 73 -5.68 -5.80 5.17
CA HIS A 73 -4.56 -6.32 5.97
C HIS A 73 -4.61 -7.84 6.18
N ALA A 74 -5.79 -8.46 6.02
CA ALA A 74 -5.98 -9.91 6.08
C ALA A 74 -6.26 -10.54 4.70
N ASP A 75 -6.19 -9.77 3.61
CA ASP A 75 -6.47 -10.23 2.25
C ASP A 75 -5.30 -11.08 1.71
N ALA A 76 -5.27 -12.36 2.11
CA ALA A 76 -4.31 -13.34 1.62
C ALA A 76 -4.38 -13.60 0.10
N ALA A 77 -5.33 -13.00 -0.64
CA ALA A 77 -5.36 -13.03 -2.09
C ALA A 77 -4.62 -11.85 -2.75
N ALA A 78 -4.29 -10.80 -2.00
CA ALA A 78 -3.62 -9.61 -2.51
C ALA A 78 -2.14 -9.85 -2.85
N GLU A 79 -1.65 -9.18 -3.90
CA GLU A 79 -0.24 -9.17 -4.30
C GLU A 79 0.71 -8.85 -3.13
N ALA A 80 0.27 -8.00 -2.20
CA ALA A 80 1.04 -7.66 -1.00
C ALA A 80 1.41 -8.87 -0.13
N PHE A 81 0.67 -9.98 -0.19
CA PHE A 81 0.97 -11.19 0.60
C PHE A 81 1.37 -12.38 -0.28
N ARG A 82 0.94 -12.39 -1.56
CA ARG A 82 1.18 -13.48 -2.51
C ARG A 82 2.43 -13.34 -3.39
N HIS A 83 3.12 -12.21 -3.34
CA HIS A 83 4.29 -11.95 -4.20
C HIS A 83 5.38 -13.04 -4.14
N TRP A 84 5.50 -13.73 -3.00
CA TRP A 84 6.52 -14.75 -2.74
C TRP A 84 6.03 -16.19 -2.88
N ASP A 85 4.79 -16.43 -3.35
CA ASP A 85 4.25 -17.78 -3.51
C ASP A 85 5.10 -18.67 -4.45
N GLU A 86 5.67 -18.10 -5.51
CA GLU A 86 6.58 -18.81 -6.44
C GLU A 86 8.04 -18.84 -5.94
N ASP A 87 8.43 -17.92 -5.06
CA ASP A 87 9.75 -17.86 -4.42
C ASP A 87 9.86 -18.87 -3.25
N GLU A 88 8.72 -19.43 -2.79
CA GLU A 88 8.55 -20.29 -1.60
C GLU A 88 9.03 -19.67 -0.26
N GLU A 89 9.57 -18.44 -0.26
CA GLU A 89 10.12 -17.74 0.90
C GLU A 89 9.91 -16.21 0.83
N ILE A 90 9.28 -15.60 1.85
CA ILE A 90 9.25 -14.15 2.03
C ILE A 90 10.61 -13.69 2.56
N ARG A 91 11.25 -12.78 1.82
CA ARG A 91 12.59 -12.27 2.16
C ARG A 91 12.57 -11.46 3.48
N PRO A 92 13.60 -11.55 4.35
CA PRO A 92 13.66 -10.88 5.65
C PRO A 92 13.26 -9.41 5.64
N ALA A 93 13.80 -8.64 4.67
CA ALA A 93 13.55 -7.19 4.54
C ALA A 93 12.16 -6.81 4.00
N CYS A 94 11.30 -7.80 3.75
CA CYS A 94 9.89 -7.64 3.36
C CYS A 94 8.97 -8.24 4.42
N ALA A 95 9.36 -9.36 5.03
CA ALA A 95 8.54 -10.11 5.97
C ALA A 95 8.01 -9.28 7.16
N THR A 96 8.77 -8.29 7.66
CA THR A 96 8.34 -7.36 8.73
C THR A 96 6.98 -6.71 8.51
N CYS A 97 6.63 -6.39 7.26
CA CYS A 97 5.38 -5.72 6.90
C CYS A 97 4.39 -6.63 6.16
N HIS A 98 4.87 -7.75 5.64
CA HIS A 98 4.14 -8.66 4.75
C HIS A 98 3.85 -10.03 5.39
N SER A 99 4.17 -10.22 6.67
CA SER A 99 3.70 -11.34 7.49
C SER A 99 3.70 -10.95 8.97
N GLY A 100 2.65 -11.34 9.71
CA GLY A 100 2.61 -11.17 11.16
C GLY A 100 3.72 -11.94 11.89
N GLU A 101 4.24 -13.01 11.29
CA GLU A 101 5.41 -13.75 11.78
C GLU A 101 6.68 -12.90 11.66
N GLY A 102 6.97 -12.37 10.46
CA GLY A 102 8.10 -11.47 10.26
C GLY A 102 8.01 -10.18 11.07
N PHE A 103 6.80 -9.69 11.38
CA PHE A 103 6.62 -8.59 12.34
C PHE A 103 7.02 -8.98 13.77
N ARG A 104 6.65 -10.19 14.23
CA ARG A 104 6.99 -10.67 15.57
C ARG A 104 8.49 -10.86 15.70
N ASP A 105 9.10 -11.55 14.75
CA ASP A 105 10.53 -11.82 14.69
C ASP A 105 11.35 -10.52 14.66
N PHE A 106 10.98 -9.56 13.79
CA PHE A 106 11.63 -8.23 13.75
C PHE A 106 11.62 -7.50 15.11
N HIS A 107 10.60 -7.70 15.94
CA HIS A 107 10.49 -7.12 17.28
C HIS A 107 10.92 -8.10 18.40
N GLY A 108 11.42 -9.29 18.08
CA GLY A 108 11.80 -10.33 19.05
C GLY A 108 10.64 -10.87 19.90
N LEU A 109 9.39 -10.70 19.43
CA LEU A 109 8.17 -11.02 20.18
C LEU A 109 7.89 -12.53 20.31
N ASP A 110 8.50 -13.33 19.45
CA ASP A 110 8.56 -14.80 19.49
C ASP A 110 9.79 -15.33 20.27
N GLY A 111 10.71 -14.44 20.67
CA GLY A 111 11.93 -14.75 21.39
C GLY A 111 13.22 -14.71 20.56
N THR A 112 13.17 -14.29 19.28
CA THR A 112 14.37 -14.04 18.46
C THR A 112 15.06 -12.71 18.82
N GLN A 113 16.09 -12.33 18.06
CA GLN A 113 16.81 -11.07 18.26
C GLN A 113 16.11 -9.91 17.51
N ALA A 114 15.48 -9.01 18.25
CA ALA A 114 14.87 -7.79 17.72
C ALA A 114 15.84 -6.92 16.87
N GLY A 115 15.28 -6.26 15.87
CA GLY A 115 15.96 -5.34 14.93
C GLY A 115 16.20 -5.93 13.54
N MET A 116 15.96 -7.23 13.34
CA MET A 116 15.99 -7.89 12.04
C MET A 116 15.11 -9.15 12.07
N VAL A 117 14.70 -9.63 10.90
CA VAL A 117 14.04 -10.94 10.74
C VAL A 117 15.13 -12.00 10.58
N ASP A 118 15.10 -13.05 11.41
CA ASP A 118 16.09 -14.15 11.48
C ASP A 118 15.70 -15.32 10.57
N GLY A 119 15.88 -15.12 9.26
CA GLY A 119 15.67 -16.14 8.23
C GLY A 119 14.52 -15.82 7.28
N PRO A 120 14.27 -16.70 6.29
CA PRO A 120 13.09 -16.59 5.44
C PRO A 120 11.83 -16.89 6.24
N ILE A 121 10.74 -16.18 5.93
CA ILE A 121 9.42 -16.42 6.50
C ILE A 121 8.55 -17.10 5.45
N GLU A 122 7.82 -18.15 5.83
CA GLU A 122 6.97 -18.92 4.91
C GLU A 122 5.86 -18.06 4.29
N PRO A 123 5.58 -18.18 2.97
CA PRO A 123 4.45 -17.51 2.31
C PRO A 123 3.07 -17.91 2.85
N GLY A 124 2.06 -17.11 2.52
CA GLY A 124 0.67 -17.32 2.98
C GLY A 124 0.34 -16.67 4.33
N GLY A 125 1.32 -16.05 4.99
CA GLY A 125 1.09 -15.13 6.10
C GLY A 125 0.41 -13.83 5.65
N VAL A 126 -0.28 -13.17 6.59
CA VAL A 126 -0.87 -11.83 6.44
C VAL A 126 -0.54 -11.00 7.67
N VAL A 127 -0.97 -9.73 7.74
CA VAL A 127 -0.99 -9.03 9.04
C VAL A 127 -2.02 -9.75 9.91
N ASP A 128 -1.56 -10.36 11.00
CA ASP A 128 -2.40 -11.21 11.84
C ASP A 128 -2.78 -10.52 13.15
N CYS A 129 -3.67 -11.15 13.93
CA CYS A 129 -4.13 -10.60 15.21
C CYS A 129 -2.97 -10.33 16.18
N GLY A 130 -1.90 -11.12 16.13
CA GLY A 130 -0.70 -10.95 16.94
C GLY A 130 0.02 -9.65 16.66
N THR A 131 0.05 -9.18 15.40
CA THR A 131 0.68 -7.89 15.03
C THR A 131 0.16 -6.71 15.85
N CYS A 132 -1.10 -6.73 16.29
CA CYS A 132 -1.73 -5.64 17.05
C CYS A 132 -2.12 -6.02 18.50
N HIS A 133 -2.18 -7.31 18.85
CA HIS A 133 -2.59 -7.80 20.17
C HIS A 133 -1.54 -8.63 20.92
N HIS A 134 -0.30 -8.76 20.40
CA HIS A 134 0.75 -9.41 21.16
C HIS A 134 1.08 -8.63 22.45
N SER A 135 1.20 -9.33 23.58
CA SER A 135 1.38 -8.69 24.89
C SER A 135 2.68 -7.88 24.99
N GLY A 136 3.73 -8.29 24.26
CA GLY A 136 5.01 -7.58 24.20
C GLY A 136 4.98 -6.25 23.42
N LEU A 137 3.89 -5.90 22.72
CA LEU A 137 3.78 -4.59 22.03
C LEU A 137 3.90 -3.40 23.01
N ALA A 138 3.53 -3.60 24.28
CA ALA A 138 3.68 -2.57 25.31
C ALA A 138 5.14 -2.33 25.73
N GLU A 139 6.07 -3.21 25.34
CA GLU A 139 7.51 -3.13 25.62
C GLU A 139 8.29 -2.45 24.47
N ILE A 140 7.64 -2.23 23.31
CA ILE A 140 8.22 -1.49 22.19
C ILE A 140 8.05 0.01 22.47
N GLU A 141 9.10 0.64 23.01
CA GLU A 141 9.12 2.07 23.34
C GLU A 141 9.46 2.97 22.13
N THR A 142 10.12 2.43 21.09
CA THR A 142 10.60 3.21 19.93
C THR A 142 10.52 2.46 18.61
N VAL A 143 10.25 3.17 17.51
CA VAL A 143 10.40 2.69 16.12
C VAL A 143 11.49 3.52 15.42
N THR A 144 12.43 2.85 14.73
CA THR A 144 13.51 3.48 13.96
C THR A 144 13.11 3.68 12.50
N PHE A 145 12.95 4.94 12.09
CA PHE A 145 12.60 5.34 10.73
C PHE A 145 13.81 5.26 9.78
N PRO A 146 13.60 5.12 8.45
CA PRO A 146 14.70 5.11 7.46
C PRO A 146 15.61 6.34 7.49
N SER A 147 15.12 7.48 8.00
CA SER A 147 15.90 8.71 8.22
C SER A 147 16.92 8.62 9.36
N GLY A 148 16.93 7.51 10.12
CA GLY A 148 17.69 7.34 11.36
C GLY A 148 17.01 7.93 12.60
N LEU A 149 15.81 8.50 12.46
CA LEU A 149 15.02 8.96 13.61
C LEU A 149 14.53 7.76 14.43
N ASN A 150 14.80 7.78 15.73
CA ASN A 150 14.14 6.89 16.70
C ASN A 150 12.91 7.62 17.26
N HIS A 151 11.72 7.25 16.81
CA HIS A 151 10.47 7.86 17.28
C HIS A 151 9.92 7.12 18.50
N PRO A 152 9.61 7.80 19.62
CA PRO A 152 8.88 7.19 20.73
C PRO A 152 7.46 6.82 20.31
N VAL A 153 7.03 5.60 20.65
CA VAL A 153 5.69 5.06 20.35
C VAL A 153 5.03 4.54 21.62
N THR A 154 3.74 4.22 21.58
CA THR A 154 3.07 3.55 22.71
C THR A 154 2.03 2.54 22.26
N GLY A 155 2.22 1.27 22.65
CA GLY A 155 1.28 0.18 22.37
C GLY A 155 1.07 -0.03 20.88
N VAL A 156 -0.19 -0.07 20.44
CA VAL A 156 -0.57 -0.38 19.03
C VAL A 156 -0.03 0.63 17.99
N GLU A 157 0.39 1.83 18.41
CA GLU A 157 1.07 2.79 17.54
C GLU A 157 2.38 2.22 16.97
N ALA A 158 3.08 1.38 17.73
CA ALA A 158 4.29 0.68 17.27
C ALA A 158 4.02 -0.17 16.02
N SER A 159 2.91 -0.93 16.01
CA SER A 159 2.51 -1.77 14.88
C SER A 159 2.25 -0.94 13.63
N CYS A 160 1.49 0.16 13.75
CA CYS A 160 1.21 1.05 12.62
C CYS A 160 2.50 1.70 12.07
N MET A 161 3.35 2.24 12.95
CA MET A 161 4.54 2.99 12.53
C MET A 161 5.67 2.10 12.02
N THR A 162 5.77 0.84 12.45
CA THR A 162 6.74 -0.14 11.91
C THR A 162 6.58 -0.33 10.39
N CYS A 163 5.33 -0.35 9.89
CA CYS A 163 5.05 -0.61 8.48
C CYS A 163 4.88 0.69 7.67
N HIS A 164 4.12 1.66 8.19
CA HIS A 164 3.77 2.90 7.46
C HIS A 164 4.85 3.99 7.48
N GLN A 165 6.07 3.66 7.92
CA GLN A 165 7.25 4.54 7.88
C GLN A 165 7.93 4.64 6.51
N GLY A 166 7.57 3.78 5.55
CA GLY A 166 8.29 3.63 4.29
C GLY A 166 9.58 2.80 4.42
N ARG A 167 10.41 2.77 3.38
CA ARG A 167 11.67 2.00 3.37
C ARG A 167 12.93 2.79 3.05
N THR A 168 12.80 4.04 2.65
CA THR A 168 13.89 4.98 2.43
C THR A 168 13.47 6.36 2.91
N ALA A 169 14.43 7.27 3.02
CA ALA A 169 14.25 8.66 3.42
C ALA A 169 14.99 9.61 2.47
N GLY A 170 14.79 10.91 2.63
CA GLY A 170 15.54 11.94 1.89
C GLY A 170 17.05 11.84 2.07
N THR A 171 17.51 11.23 3.17
CA THR A 171 18.91 10.89 3.45
C THR A 171 19.51 9.91 2.45
N ASP A 172 18.75 8.91 1.98
CA ASP A 172 19.22 7.97 0.96
C ASP A 172 19.42 8.67 -0.39
N VAL A 173 18.50 9.58 -0.72
CA VAL A 173 18.61 10.42 -1.92
C VAL A 173 19.81 11.36 -1.82
N MET A 174 19.97 12.07 -0.70
CA MET A 174 21.15 12.92 -0.46
C MET A 174 22.46 12.15 -0.61
N ALA A 175 22.55 10.94 -0.04
CA ALA A 175 23.73 10.09 -0.16
C ALA A 175 23.98 9.62 -1.60
N ALA A 176 22.93 9.26 -2.35
CA ALA A 176 23.04 8.81 -3.74
C ALA A 176 23.47 9.93 -4.69
N ILE A 177 23.05 11.18 -4.45
CA ILE A 177 23.35 12.33 -5.32
C ILE A 177 24.56 13.16 -4.91
N ALA A 178 25.20 12.84 -3.78
CA ALA A 178 26.35 13.58 -3.25
C ALA A 178 27.48 13.73 -4.28
N ASP A 179 28.08 14.93 -4.33
CA ASP A 179 29.18 15.33 -5.22
C ASP A 179 28.93 15.16 -6.74
N LYS A 180 27.67 14.96 -7.17
CA LYS A 180 27.28 14.87 -8.59
C LYS A 180 26.76 16.22 -9.14
N PRO A 181 27.04 16.58 -10.40
CA PRO A 181 26.46 17.78 -11.03
C PRO A 181 24.94 17.64 -11.17
N LEU A 182 24.18 18.65 -10.72
CA LEU A 182 22.71 18.54 -10.57
C LEU A 182 21.96 18.14 -11.86
N ASP A 183 22.48 18.59 -12.99
CA ASP A 183 21.84 18.51 -14.31
C ASP A 183 22.63 17.66 -15.32
N THR A 184 23.47 16.74 -14.81
CA THR A 184 24.17 15.75 -15.65
C THR A 184 23.61 14.37 -15.35
N THR A 185 23.35 13.59 -16.39
CA THR A 185 22.87 12.21 -16.26
C THR A 185 23.98 11.32 -15.73
N ASP A 186 23.64 10.43 -14.80
CA ASP A 186 24.58 9.48 -14.20
C ASP A 186 23.99 8.06 -14.23
N PRO A 187 24.52 7.16 -15.07
CA PRO A 187 23.99 5.80 -15.23
C PRO A 187 24.24 4.88 -14.02
N SER A 188 24.83 5.39 -12.93
CA SER A 188 24.83 4.73 -11.61
C SER A 188 23.59 5.04 -10.77
N LEU A 189 22.88 6.14 -11.03
CA LEU A 189 21.67 6.52 -10.31
C LEU A 189 20.48 5.64 -10.73
N ARG A 190 19.69 5.20 -9.76
CA ARG A 190 18.44 4.45 -9.96
C ARG A 190 17.35 5.11 -9.13
N PHE A 191 16.10 4.90 -9.52
CA PHE A 191 14.97 5.40 -8.75
C PHE A 191 14.99 4.82 -7.33
N ILE A 192 15.01 5.70 -6.33
CA ILE A 192 14.91 5.36 -4.91
C ILE A 192 13.42 5.41 -4.57
N ASN A 193 12.87 4.30 -4.10
CA ASN A 193 11.43 4.18 -3.83
C ASN A 193 11.15 4.28 -2.32
N PRO A 194 10.39 5.29 -1.84
CA PRO A 194 9.99 5.40 -0.43
C PRO A 194 9.07 4.25 0.04
N HIS A 195 8.59 3.43 -0.90
CA HIS A 195 7.58 2.39 -0.74
C HIS A 195 6.16 2.97 -0.67
N TYR A 196 5.20 2.23 -0.09
CA TYR A 196 3.76 2.53 -0.19
C TYR A 196 3.15 2.83 1.17
N ALA A 197 2.01 3.52 1.17
CA ALA A 197 1.22 3.85 2.35
C ALA A 197 2.06 4.48 3.47
N THR A 198 2.88 5.48 3.13
CA THR A 198 3.88 6.11 4.01
C THR A 198 3.28 7.06 5.06
N ALA A 199 2.08 6.75 5.55
CA ALA A 199 1.25 7.61 6.40
C ALA A 199 1.97 8.07 7.69
N ALA A 200 2.73 7.18 8.35
CA ALA A 200 3.49 7.54 9.54
C ALA A 200 4.66 8.49 9.20
N ALA A 201 5.33 8.24 8.06
CA ALA A 201 6.38 9.11 7.54
C ALA A 201 5.84 10.51 7.18
N THR A 202 4.71 10.60 6.47
CA THR A 202 4.02 11.87 6.16
C THR A 202 3.65 12.62 7.44
N TRP A 203 3.00 11.92 8.38
CA TRP A 203 2.51 12.52 9.63
C TRP A 203 3.61 13.13 10.50
N LEU A 204 4.79 12.50 10.58
CA LEU A 204 5.95 13.04 11.28
C LEU A 204 6.60 14.23 10.56
N GLY A 205 6.35 14.40 9.26
CA GLY A 205 6.74 15.58 8.49
C GLY A 205 8.25 15.83 8.45
N GLY A 206 8.62 17.10 8.52
CA GLY A 206 10.01 17.57 8.59
C GLY A 206 10.83 16.89 9.69
N TYR A 207 10.22 16.63 10.85
CA TYR A 207 10.83 15.89 11.97
C TYR A 207 11.05 14.41 11.65
N GLY A 208 10.18 13.79 10.85
CA GLY A 208 10.31 12.41 10.38
C GLY A 208 11.42 12.21 9.34
N GLY A 209 11.76 13.26 8.57
CA GLY A 209 12.87 13.20 7.61
C GLY A 209 12.61 12.36 6.35
N ALA A 210 11.35 11.97 6.09
CA ALA A 210 11.03 11.01 5.03
C ALA A 210 11.25 11.59 3.61
N GLY A 211 10.88 12.86 3.37
CA GLY A 211 11.11 13.55 2.10
C GLY A 211 12.55 14.03 1.93
N TYR A 212 12.97 14.24 0.69
CA TYR A 212 14.17 15.04 0.39
C TYR A 212 13.87 16.49 0.74
N GLN A 213 14.51 16.97 1.80
CA GLN A 213 14.40 18.33 2.31
C GLN A 213 15.55 19.18 1.73
N TYR A 214 15.21 20.30 1.10
CA TYR A 214 16.18 21.16 0.44
C TYR A 214 16.98 22.00 1.46
N GLU A 215 18.27 22.19 1.21
CA GLU A 215 19.14 22.98 2.09
C GLU A 215 18.65 24.43 2.21
N GLY A 216 18.52 24.93 3.43
CA GLY A 216 18.05 26.29 3.72
C GLY A 216 16.53 26.47 3.71
N GLN A 217 15.75 25.42 3.41
CA GLN A 217 14.30 25.43 3.52
C GLN A 217 13.83 24.86 4.87
N ASP A 218 12.80 25.48 5.45
CA ASP A 218 12.12 24.98 6.64
C ASP A 218 10.94 24.06 6.25
N TYR A 219 10.73 22.98 7.00
CA TYR A 219 9.66 22.02 6.80
C TYR A 219 8.78 21.84 8.03
N SER A 220 7.47 21.82 7.82
CA SER A 220 6.45 21.51 8.81
C SER A 220 6.70 20.15 9.45
N GLY A 221 6.94 20.14 10.76
CA GLY A 221 7.19 18.94 11.56
C GLY A 221 5.95 18.06 11.74
N ARG A 222 5.91 17.28 12.84
CA ARG A 222 4.77 16.39 13.15
C ARG A 222 3.46 17.19 13.17
N PHE A 223 2.48 16.74 12.39
CA PHE A 223 1.18 17.39 12.32
C PHE A 223 0.30 16.98 13.51
N PHE A 224 -0.36 17.95 14.13
CA PHE A 224 -1.22 17.71 15.29
C PHE A 224 -2.67 18.07 14.96
N HIS A 225 -3.52 17.04 14.89
CA HIS A 225 -4.96 17.22 14.88
C HIS A 225 -5.47 17.75 16.24
N ALA A 226 -6.64 18.38 16.22
CA ALA A 226 -7.35 18.71 17.43
C ALA A 226 -7.93 17.45 18.09
N ARG A 227 -7.98 17.44 19.43
CA ARG A 227 -8.65 16.37 20.19
C ARG A 227 -10.12 16.23 19.73
N PRO A 228 -10.66 15.00 19.58
CA PRO A 228 -10.10 13.73 20.07
C PRO A 228 -9.07 13.05 19.17
N VAL A 229 -8.81 13.55 17.96
CA VAL A 229 -7.88 12.89 17.02
C VAL A 229 -6.43 13.17 17.43
N SER A 230 -5.68 12.12 17.77
CA SER A 230 -4.29 12.23 18.26
C SER A 230 -3.38 11.02 17.99
N THR A 231 -3.96 9.86 17.64
CA THR A 231 -3.26 8.61 17.29
C THR A 231 -3.84 8.02 16.01
N CYS A 232 -3.15 7.09 15.34
CA CYS A 232 -3.64 6.42 14.13
C CYS A 232 -5.06 5.82 14.35
N ASN A 233 -5.22 5.07 15.43
CA ASN A 233 -6.48 4.41 15.82
C ASN A 233 -7.53 5.33 16.48
N SER A 234 -7.27 6.64 16.58
CA SER A 234 -8.31 7.62 16.94
C SER A 234 -9.13 8.10 15.73
N CYS A 235 -8.71 7.71 14.52
CA CYS A 235 -9.36 8.03 13.26
C CYS A 235 -9.59 6.76 12.40
N HIS A 236 -8.63 5.84 12.33
CA HIS A 236 -8.80 4.54 11.66
C HIS A 236 -9.39 3.50 12.61
N GLU A 237 -10.46 2.81 12.21
CA GLU A 237 -10.92 1.59 12.90
C GLU A 237 -9.96 0.44 12.54
N PRO A 238 -9.20 -0.13 13.49
CA PRO A 238 -8.20 -1.14 13.16
C PRO A 238 -8.76 -2.39 12.48
N HIS A 239 -10.02 -2.79 12.75
CA HIS A 239 -10.59 -4.02 12.20
C HIS A 239 -11.18 -3.87 10.78
N THR A 240 -11.71 -2.70 10.43
CA THR A 240 -12.25 -2.46 9.08
C THR A 240 -11.28 -1.70 8.17
N LEU A 241 -10.27 -1.04 8.75
CA LEU A 241 -9.39 -0.03 8.13
C LEU A 241 -10.12 1.24 7.64
N GLU A 242 -11.41 1.36 7.92
CA GLU A 242 -12.21 2.53 7.55
C GLU A 242 -11.87 3.75 8.41
N VAL A 243 -12.04 4.94 7.84
CA VAL A 243 -11.83 6.22 8.51
C VAL A 243 -13.13 6.64 9.21
N ALA A 244 -13.09 6.73 10.53
CA ALA A 244 -14.16 7.28 11.35
C ALA A 244 -14.24 8.81 11.14
N PHE A 245 -15.19 9.25 10.32
CA PHE A 245 -15.33 10.66 9.93
C PHE A 245 -16.07 11.54 10.96
N GLU A 246 -16.98 10.97 11.77
CA GLU A 246 -17.77 11.72 12.76
C GLU A 246 -16.94 12.61 13.72
N PRO A 247 -15.79 12.16 14.28
CA PRO A 247 -14.92 13.03 15.07
C PRO A 247 -14.54 14.35 14.38
N CYS A 248 -14.39 14.36 13.04
CA CYS A 248 -14.06 15.55 12.27
C CYS A 248 -15.20 16.58 12.24
N LEU A 249 -16.46 16.12 12.25
CA LEU A 249 -17.66 16.97 12.13
C LEU A 249 -17.87 17.91 13.32
N THR A 250 -17.17 17.68 14.44
CA THR A 250 -17.09 18.62 15.57
C THR A 250 -16.52 19.98 15.16
N CYS A 251 -15.63 20.02 14.17
CA CYS A 251 -14.94 21.24 13.74
C CYS A 251 -15.05 21.53 12.23
N HIS A 252 -15.23 20.51 11.39
CA HIS A 252 -15.24 20.64 9.94
C HIS A 252 -16.63 20.38 9.36
N GLN A 253 -17.18 21.37 8.65
CA GLN A 253 -18.43 21.22 7.90
C GLN A 253 -18.10 20.73 6.49
N ALA A 254 -18.02 19.41 6.33
CA ALA A 254 -17.71 18.72 5.08
C ALA A 254 -18.46 17.38 5.02
N ASP A 255 -18.67 16.85 3.81
CA ASP A 255 -19.36 15.56 3.61
C ASP A 255 -18.39 14.36 3.64
N SER A 256 -17.08 14.60 3.55
CA SER A 256 -16.02 13.58 3.67
C SER A 256 -14.69 14.19 4.12
N PRO A 257 -13.69 13.38 4.55
CA PRO A 257 -12.35 13.88 4.89
C PRO A 257 -11.69 14.65 3.74
N GLU A 258 -11.85 14.19 2.49
CA GLU A 258 -11.26 14.78 1.29
C GLU A 258 -11.83 16.16 0.97
N ALA A 259 -13.05 16.45 1.42
CA ALA A 259 -13.70 17.74 1.27
C ALA A 259 -13.30 18.74 2.37
N ILE A 260 -12.54 18.34 3.39
CA ILE A 260 -12.03 19.26 4.41
C ILE A 260 -11.02 20.22 3.78
N ARG A 261 -11.23 21.52 4.01
CA ARG A 261 -10.23 22.57 3.76
C ARG A 261 -9.82 23.20 5.09
N ILE A 262 -8.51 23.23 5.35
CA ILE A 262 -7.91 23.73 6.61
C ILE A 262 -7.62 25.24 6.62
N ALA A 263 -7.52 25.87 5.45
CA ALA A 263 -7.24 27.30 5.29
C ALA A 263 -8.03 27.91 4.12
N ARG A 264 -8.46 29.17 4.22
CA ARG A 264 -9.25 29.85 3.16
C ARG A 264 -8.40 30.39 2.00
N GLN A 265 -7.48 29.59 1.51
CA GLN A 265 -6.59 29.85 0.38
C GLN A 265 -6.52 28.58 -0.48
N SER A 266 -6.22 28.69 -1.77
CA SER A 266 -5.80 27.54 -2.59
C SER A 266 -4.28 27.59 -2.79
N TYR A 267 -3.66 26.42 -2.80
CA TYR A 267 -2.19 26.27 -2.91
C TYR A 267 -1.75 25.87 -4.33
N ASP A 268 -2.70 25.64 -5.24
CA ASP A 268 -2.51 25.18 -6.62
C ASP A 268 -2.60 26.30 -7.68
N GLY A 269 -2.68 27.56 -7.25
CA GLY A 269 -2.84 28.73 -8.13
C GLY A 269 -4.25 28.91 -8.72
N SER A 270 -5.17 27.94 -8.54
CA SER A 270 -6.52 28.00 -9.11
C SER A 270 -7.43 29.06 -8.45
N GLY A 271 -7.11 29.47 -7.22
CA GLY A 271 -7.97 30.29 -6.37
C GLY A 271 -9.25 29.57 -5.90
N ASN A 272 -9.41 28.27 -6.21
CA ASN A 272 -10.62 27.54 -5.90
C ASN A 272 -10.65 27.09 -4.43
N THR A 273 -11.46 27.78 -3.62
CA THR A 273 -11.63 27.47 -2.20
C THR A 273 -12.87 26.61 -1.90
N SER A 274 -13.60 26.12 -2.91
CA SER A 274 -14.81 25.28 -2.72
C SER A 274 -14.54 23.77 -2.67
N VAL A 275 -13.30 23.34 -2.90
CA VAL A 275 -12.83 21.95 -2.80
C VAL A 275 -11.98 21.77 -1.54
N GLY A 276 -11.77 20.53 -1.06
CA GLY A 276 -10.88 20.28 0.07
C GLY A 276 -9.39 20.37 -0.29
N ILE A 277 -8.50 20.41 0.72
CA ILE A 277 -7.05 20.61 0.55
C ILE A 277 -6.36 19.50 -0.27
N ARG A 278 -6.97 18.30 -0.31
CA ARG A 278 -6.56 17.19 -1.17
C ARG A 278 -6.47 17.58 -2.65
N SER A 279 -7.37 18.46 -3.12
CA SER A 279 -7.39 18.92 -4.52
C SER A 279 -6.10 19.66 -4.86
N ASP A 280 -5.65 20.55 -3.97
CA ASP A 280 -4.48 21.38 -4.18
C ASP A 280 -3.20 20.53 -4.20
N ILE A 281 -3.09 19.56 -3.28
CA ILE A 281 -1.99 18.59 -3.25
C ILE A 281 -1.97 17.74 -4.53
N ALA A 282 -3.13 17.25 -4.99
CA ALA A 282 -3.22 16.45 -6.21
C ALA A 282 -2.85 17.25 -7.47
N ALA A 283 -3.27 18.52 -7.55
CA ALA A 283 -2.92 19.42 -8.65
C ALA A 283 -1.41 19.72 -8.68
N ASN A 284 -0.80 20.01 -7.52
CA ASN A 284 0.64 20.24 -7.41
C ASN A 284 1.45 18.95 -7.68
N ALA A 285 0.95 17.78 -7.27
CA ALA A 285 1.58 16.50 -7.60
C ALA A 285 1.50 16.16 -9.10
N ALA A 286 0.39 16.45 -9.77
CA ALA A 286 0.29 16.31 -11.23
C ALA A 286 1.28 17.25 -11.94
N ARG A 287 1.28 18.53 -11.58
CA ARG A 287 2.20 19.54 -12.12
C ARG A 287 3.68 19.16 -11.92
N LEU A 288 4.03 18.57 -10.77
CA LEU A 288 5.38 18.08 -10.52
C LEU A 288 5.76 16.93 -11.46
N MET A 289 4.85 16.00 -11.77
CA MET A 289 5.11 14.96 -12.78
C MET A 289 5.31 15.57 -14.17
N ASP A 290 4.42 16.48 -14.61
CA ASP A 290 4.54 17.16 -15.90
C ASP A 290 5.92 17.85 -16.06
N LEU A 291 6.43 18.46 -14.98
CA LEU A 291 7.74 19.10 -14.95
C LEU A 291 8.91 18.10 -14.88
N ILE A 292 8.73 16.91 -14.30
CA ILE A 292 9.73 15.82 -14.34
C ILE A 292 9.83 15.28 -15.78
N GLU A 293 8.71 15.04 -16.44
CA GLU A 293 8.67 14.58 -17.84
C GLU A 293 9.28 15.63 -18.78
N ALA A 294 8.93 16.91 -18.63
CA ALA A 294 9.54 18.01 -19.39
C ALA A 294 11.06 18.14 -19.13
N TYR A 295 11.49 18.15 -17.86
CA TYR A 295 12.91 18.26 -17.50
C TYR A 295 13.75 17.09 -18.03
N THR A 296 13.23 15.87 -17.98
CA THR A 296 13.94 14.68 -18.48
C THR A 296 14.08 14.72 -20.00
N ALA A 297 13.05 15.18 -20.72
CA ALA A 297 13.13 15.43 -22.16
C ALA A 297 14.11 16.57 -22.54
N GLU A 298 14.01 17.73 -21.89
CA GLU A 298 14.73 18.95 -22.31
C GLU A 298 16.14 19.09 -21.74
N VAL A 299 16.37 18.66 -20.49
CA VAL A 299 17.64 18.84 -19.77
C VAL A 299 18.44 17.54 -19.68
N ALA A 300 17.80 16.43 -19.29
CA ALA A 300 18.47 15.12 -19.24
C ALA A 300 18.66 14.51 -20.65
N GLY A 301 17.85 14.93 -21.63
CA GLY A 301 17.92 14.52 -23.04
C GLY A 301 17.31 13.15 -23.34
N VAL A 302 16.59 12.55 -22.37
CA VAL A 302 15.90 11.26 -22.49
C VAL A 302 14.60 11.39 -21.70
N PRO A 303 13.41 11.39 -22.33
CA PRO A 303 12.14 11.46 -21.60
C PRO A 303 11.91 10.23 -20.72
N VAL A 304 11.26 10.46 -19.57
CA VAL A 304 10.76 9.41 -18.67
C VAL A 304 9.25 9.27 -18.79
N VAL A 305 8.73 8.07 -18.53
CA VAL A 305 7.30 7.81 -18.31
C VAL A 305 7.10 7.01 -17.02
N TYR A 306 6.06 7.35 -16.25
CA TYR A 306 5.68 6.62 -15.04
C TYR A 306 4.57 5.59 -15.30
N ASP A 307 4.81 4.33 -14.89
CA ASP A 307 3.82 3.24 -14.85
C ASP A 307 3.77 2.65 -13.44
N GLY A 308 2.81 3.11 -12.64
CA GLY A 308 2.60 2.64 -11.27
C GLY A 308 2.25 1.15 -11.13
N GLY A 309 1.85 0.48 -12.23
CA GLY A 309 1.52 -0.94 -12.25
C GLY A 309 2.71 -1.88 -12.45
N ARG A 310 3.93 -1.34 -12.66
CA ARG A 310 5.10 -2.18 -12.99
C ARG A 310 6.41 -1.63 -12.41
N TYR A 311 7.11 -2.43 -11.62
CA TYR A 311 8.48 -2.12 -11.17
C TYR A 311 9.46 -2.01 -12.37
N PRO A 312 10.41 -1.03 -12.41
CA PRO A 312 10.76 -0.05 -11.37
C PRO A 312 10.00 1.29 -11.45
N TYR A 313 8.80 1.30 -12.01
CA TYR A 313 7.83 2.40 -12.11
C TYR A 313 8.21 3.54 -13.04
N PHE A 314 9.49 3.79 -13.28
CA PHE A 314 9.97 4.78 -14.23
C PHE A 314 10.69 4.08 -15.39
N PHE A 315 10.25 4.39 -16.61
CA PHE A 315 10.70 3.76 -17.84
C PHE A 315 11.16 4.80 -18.85
N THR A 316 12.05 4.40 -19.74
CA THR A 316 12.54 5.24 -20.84
C THR A 316 11.46 5.39 -21.91
N ASP A 317 11.23 6.63 -22.34
CA ASP A 317 10.45 6.99 -23.53
C ASP A 317 11.36 7.81 -24.46
N ALA A 318 12.38 7.18 -25.04
CA ALA A 318 13.36 7.86 -25.89
C ALA A 318 12.78 8.30 -27.24
N ASN A 319 11.57 7.85 -27.58
CA ASN A 319 10.87 8.22 -28.80
C ASN A 319 9.83 9.34 -28.59
N GLY A 320 9.39 9.59 -27.35
CA GLY A 320 8.46 10.65 -26.96
C GLY A 320 6.99 10.36 -27.30
N ASP A 321 6.56 9.09 -27.30
CA ASP A 321 5.17 8.69 -27.59
C ASP A 321 4.27 8.54 -26.35
N GLY A 322 4.80 8.81 -25.16
CA GLY A 322 4.11 8.69 -23.88
C GLY A 322 4.00 7.25 -23.39
N ARG A 323 4.87 6.35 -23.85
CA ARG A 323 4.85 4.92 -23.50
C ARG A 323 6.26 4.43 -23.24
N ALA A 324 6.37 3.41 -22.38
CA ALA A 324 7.65 2.78 -22.11
C ALA A 324 8.20 2.09 -23.37
N ASP A 325 9.42 2.43 -23.76
CA ASP A 325 10.16 1.76 -24.82
C ASP A 325 10.33 0.26 -24.48
N MET A 326 10.29 -0.58 -25.51
CA MET A 326 10.32 -2.03 -25.36
C MET A 326 11.56 -2.63 -26.01
N THR A 327 12.38 -3.34 -25.22
CA THR A 327 13.51 -4.16 -25.69
C THR A 327 13.24 -5.62 -25.35
N ASP A 328 13.36 -6.53 -26.32
CA ASP A 328 13.09 -7.97 -26.17
C ASP A 328 11.73 -8.29 -25.50
N GLY A 329 10.71 -7.48 -25.78
CA GLY A 329 9.37 -7.62 -25.21
C GLY A 329 9.23 -7.16 -23.76
N LYS A 330 10.24 -6.49 -23.19
CA LYS A 330 10.23 -5.92 -21.84
C LYS A 330 10.40 -4.40 -21.87
N PRO A 331 9.72 -3.64 -20.97
CA PRO A 331 9.97 -2.21 -20.81
C PRO A 331 11.41 -1.90 -20.43
N VAL A 332 11.98 -0.84 -21.03
CA VAL A 332 13.31 -0.33 -20.69
C VAL A 332 13.20 0.55 -19.44
N ALA A 333 13.83 0.14 -18.34
CA ALA A 333 13.87 0.93 -17.10
C ALA A 333 14.64 2.24 -17.31
N TYR A 334 14.17 3.33 -16.71
CA TYR A 334 14.82 4.64 -16.84
C TYR A 334 16.13 4.70 -16.06
N ASP A 335 17.23 4.96 -16.77
CA ASP A 335 18.60 5.03 -16.23
C ASP A 335 19.30 6.39 -16.47
N ALA A 336 18.67 7.30 -17.22
CA ALA A 336 19.15 8.66 -17.49
C ALA A 336 18.82 9.65 -16.35
N TRP A 337 18.89 9.19 -15.09
CA TRP A 337 18.66 10.03 -13.92
C TRP A 337 19.75 11.09 -13.76
N THR A 338 19.33 12.33 -13.51
CA THR A 338 20.16 13.38 -12.92
C THR A 338 19.91 13.44 -11.41
N PRO A 339 20.81 14.01 -10.59
CA PRO A 339 20.52 14.34 -9.20
C PRO A 339 19.19 15.08 -8.99
N ARG A 340 18.89 16.05 -9.86
CA ARG A 340 17.67 16.87 -9.79
C ARG A 340 16.40 16.05 -10.03
N SER A 341 16.36 15.31 -11.13
CA SER A 341 15.22 14.46 -11.49
C SER A 341 14.99 13.34 -10.46
N LEU A 342 16.06 12.77 -9.88
CA LEU A 342 15.92 11.75 -8.84
C LEU A 342 15.28 12.28 -7.55
N ARG A 343 15.72 13.45 -7.05
CA ARG A 343 15.15 14.02 -5.80
C ARG A 343 13.72 14.52 -5.96
N THR A 344 13.36 15.05 -7.12
CA THR A 344 12.01 15.54 -7.40
C THR A 344 11.04 14.39 -7.63
N ALA A 345 11.44 13.35 -8.37
CA ALA A 345 10.67 12.11 -8.51
C ALA A 345 10.50 11.36 -7.18
N TYR A 346 11.50 11.40 -6.30
CA TYR A 346 11.40 10.85 -4.95
C TYR A 346 10.33 11.56 -4.11
N ASN A 347 10.37 12.90 -4.05
CA ASN A 347 9.37 13.69 -3.31
C ASN A 347 7.97 13.53 -3.88
N TRP A 348 7.83 13.52 -5.21
CA TRP A 348 6.57 13.20 -5.88
C TRP A 348 6.05 11.82 -5.45
N LYS A 349 6.90 10.80 -5.46
CA LYS A 349 6.50 9.43 -5.11
C LYS A 349 6.13 9.32 -3.64
N LEU A 350 6.84 10.00 -2.73
CA LEU A 350 6.51 9.99 -1.31
C LEU A 350 5.12 10.60 -1.06
N VAL A 351 4.85 11.77 -1.63
CA VAL A 351 3.55 12.44 -1.45
C VAL A 351 2.43 11.61 -2.07
N THR A 352 2.64 11.01 -3.25
CA THR A 352 1.62 10.16 -3.92
C THR A 352 1.53 8.73 -3.37
N ALA A 353 2.47 8.29 -2.53
CA ALA A 353 2.43 6.99 -1.85
C ALA A 353 1.51 6.97 -0.62
N ASP A 354 1.12 8.12 -0.09
CA ASP A 354 0.19 8.25 1.03
C ASP A 354 -1.16 8.84 0.55
N PRO A 355 -2.21 8.00 0.38
CA PRO A 355 -3.54 8.47 0.00
C PRO A 355 -4.16 9.45 1.00
N GLY A 356 -3.73 9.42 2.27
CA GLY A 356 -4.21 10.27 3.36
C GLY A 356 -3.38 11.52 3.61
N ASN A 357 -2.42 11.87 2.73
CA ASN A 357 -1.49 12.99 2.90
C ASN A 357 -2.17 14.33 3.29
N PHE A 358 -3.37 14.56 2.76
CA PHE A 358 -4.24 15.73 2.97
C PHE A 358 -4.82 15.84 4.39
N ALA A 359 -4.76 14.76 5.17
CA ALA A 359 -5.08 14.73 6.60
C ALA A 359 -3.81 14.51 7.43
N HIS A 360 -2.90 13.63 7.00
CA HIS A 360 -1.70 13.28 7.76
C HIS A 360 -0.75 14.46 7.94
N ASN A 361 -0.39 15.19 6.89
CA ASN A 361 0.41 16.42 6.99
C ASN A 361 0.31 17.30 5.73
N PRO A 362 -0.84 17.95 5.48
CA PRO A 362 -1.05 18.77 4.29
C PRO A 362 0.03 19.85 4.05
N PRO A 363 0.52 20.62 5.07
CA PRO A 363 1.62 21.57 4.87
C PRO A 363 2.90 20.90 4.36
N TYR A 364 3.36 19.82 5.01
CA TYR A 364 4.61 19.15 4.61
C TYR A 364 4.54 18.58 3.19
N ALA A 365 3.37 18.04 2.79
CA ALA A 365 3.15 17.58 1.43
C ALA A 365 3.25 18.72 0.41
N LEU A 366 2.69 19.90 0.72
CA LEU A 366 2.74 21.07 -0.15
C LEU A 366 4.15 21.67 -0.24
N GLU A 367 4.87 21.77 0.87
CA GLU A 367 6.26 22.23 0.93
C GLU A 367 7.18 21.37 0.05
N LEU A 368 7.09 20.03 0.17
CA LEU A 368 7.88 19.10 -0.66
C LEU A 368 7.56 19.23 -2.16
N LEU A 369 6.29 19.41 -2.51
CA LEU A 369 5.86 19.61 -3.89
C LEU A 369 6.35 20.96 -4.44
N TYR A 370 6.14 22.05 -3.69
CA TYR A 370 6.54 23.40 -4.06
C TYR A 370 8.05 23.48 -4.32
N ASP A 371 8.87 23.02 -3.38
CA ASP A 371 10.33 23.11 -3.50
C ASP A 371 10.84 22.25 -4.66
N SER A 372 10.21 21.10 -4.91
CA SER A 372 10.57 20.24 -6.05
C SER A 372 10.16 20.84 -7.40
N ILE A 373 9.08 21.61 -7.44
CA ILE A 373 8.63 22.37 -8.62
C ILE A 373 9.56 23.56 -8.88
N GLU A 374 9.92 24.32 -7.84
CA GLU A 374 10.90 25.44 -7.91
C GLU A 374 12.27 24.94 -8.40
N ASP A 375 12.69 23.77 -7.90
CA ASP A 375 13.96 23.16 -8.25
C ASP A 375 14.06 22.79 -9.74
N LEU A 376 13.01 22.22 -10.33
CA LEU A 376 12.97 21.92 -11.77
C LEU A 376 12.88 23.20 -12.62
N ASN A 377 12.02 24.15 -12.22
CA ASN A 377 11.87 25.42 -12.93
C ASN A 377 13.19 26.22 -12.98
N THR A 378 14.00 26.15 -11.92
CA THR A 378 15.32 26.81 -11.88
C THR A 378 16.26 26.31 -12.98
N ALA A 379 16.22 25.02 -13.34
CA ALA A 379 17.04 24.47 -14.41
C ALA A 379 16.46 24.71 -15.82
N MET A 380 15.13 24.74 -15.94
CA MET A 380 14.45 24.98 -17.22
C MET A 380 14.29 26.48 -17.55
N GLY A 381 14.65 27.38 -16.63
CA GLY A 381 14.47 28.83 -16.81
C GLY A 381 13.00 29.27 -16.74
N GLY A 382 12.19 28.54 -15.97
CA GLY A 382 10.75 28.78 -15.81
C GLY A 382 10.41 30.10 -15.10
N GLU A 383 9.15 30.53 -15.24
CA GLU A 383 8.64 31.73 -14.57
C GLU A 383 8.40 31.50 -13.06
N ALA A 384 8.10 32.59 -12.35
CA ALA A 384 7.77 32.55 -10.93
C ALA A 384 6.50 31.73 -10.67
N LEU A 385 6.48 31.01 -9.55
CA LEU A 385 5.39 30.12 -9.18
C LEU A 385 4.09 30.89 -8.83
N ASP A 386 2.98 30.46 -9.41
CA ASP A 386 1.60 30.86 -9.08
C ASP A 386 0.98 30.00 -7.97
N ILE A 387 1.70 28.95 -7.53
CA ILE A 387 1.34 28.09 -6.40
C ILE A 387 1.82 28.67 -5.07
N LEU A 388 1.22 28.22 -3.95
CA LEU A 388 1.70 28.55 -2.61
C LEU A 388 2.47 27.37 -2.01
N ARG A 389 3.50 27.70 -1.23
CA ARG A 389 4.24 26.76 -0.38
C ARG A 389 3.42 26.39 0.86
#